data_AF-A0AAW1H0Y2-F1
#
_entry.id   AF-A0AAW1H0Y2-F1
#
_cell.length_a   1.000
_cell.length_b   1.000
_cell.length_c   1.000
_cell.angle_alpha   90.00
_cell.angle_beta   90.00
_cell.angle_gamma   90.00
#
_symmetry.space_group_name_H-M   'P 1'
#
loop_
_entity.id
_entity.type
_entity.pdbx_description
1 polymer ?
#
loop_
_entity_poly.entity_id
_entity_poly.type
_entity_poly.pdbx_seq_one_letter_code
_entity_poly.pdbx_strand_id
1 'polypeptide(L)'
;MDGDYDYFERNDLDSFTFESECLASKVCKIELSHDNSGTKPGWYVSYLQVITNWPNNCSRTMFEINQWLALDEYPHSLSVTKDLCGSSQLNFNRRVNDSLLNLPSLA
;
A
#
# COMPACT_ATOMS: atom_id res chain seq x y z
N MET A 1 -15.35 -12.80 15.35
CA MET A 1 -14.50 -11.60 15.49
C MET A 1 -14.58 -11.21 16.94
N ASP A 2 -13.44 -11.11 17.61
CA ASP A 2 -13.38 -10.84 19.04
C ASP A 2 -13.89 -9.42 19.27
N GLY A 3 -14.96 -9.27 20.07
CA GLY A 3 -15.83 -8.09 20.05
C GLY A 3 -15.31 -6.87 20.81
N ASP A 4 -14.07 -6.88 21.27
CA ASP A 4 -13.51 -5.87 22.18
C ASP A 4 -12.18 -5.26 21.68
N TYR A 5 -11.74 -5.62 20.47
CA TYR A 5 -10.54 -5.04 19.87
C TYR A 5 -10.90 -3.91 18.91
N ASP A 6 -10.33 -2.73 19.16
CA ASP A 6 -10.44 -1.56 18.28
C ASP A 6 -9.32 -1.64 17.23
N TYR A 7 -9.69 -1.92 15.99
CA TYR A 7 -8.76 -2.08 14.88
C TYR A 7 -8.43 -0.72 14.24
N PHE A 8 -7.27 -0.63 13.61
CA PHE A 8 -6.80 0.52 12.84
C PHE A 8 -6.46 1.75 13.69
N GLU A 9 -6.08 1.52 14.94
CA GLU A 9 -5.66 2.55 15.86
C GLU A 9 -4.29 3.15 15.51
N ARG A 10 -4.09 4.40 15.90
CA ARG A 10 -2.84 5.11 15.63
C ARG A 10 -1.65 4.37 16.25
N ASN A 11 -0.59 4.21 15.46
CA ASN A 11 0.65 3.52 15.83
C ASN A 11 0.47 2.02 16.11
N ASP A 12 -0.63 1.43 15.67
CA ASP A 12 -0.84 0.00 15.77
C ASP A 12 -0.59 -0.71 14.43
N LEU A 13 -0.32 -2.02 14.50
CA LEU A 13 -0.18 -2.89 13.34
C LEU A 13 -1.13 -4.08 13.47
N ASP A 14 -2.22 -4.00 12.71
CA ASP A 14 -3.19 -5.08 12.63
C ASP A 14 -2.79 -6.14 11.60
N SER A 15 -2.96 -7.42 11.97
CA SER A 15 -2.67 -8.56 11.10
C SER A 15 -3.91 -9.43 10.94
N PHE A 16 -4.26 -9.70 9.68
CA PHE A 16 -5.40 -10.53 9.31
C PHE A 16 -4.93 -11.72 8.49
N THR A 17 -5.49 -12.90 8.78
CA THR A 17 -5.22 -14.14 8.04
C THR A 17 -6.54 -14.70 7.53
N PHE A 18 -6.56 -15.05 6.26
CA PHE A 18 -7.71 -15.71 5.64
C PHE A 18 -7.22 -16.75 4.62
N GLU A 19 -8.07 -17.73 4.35
CA GLU A 19 -7.83 -18.74 3.32
C GLU A 19 -8.46 -18.29 2.00
N SER A 20 -7.79 -18.62 0.90
CA SER A 20 -8.24 -18.29 -0.45
C SER A 20 -7.82 -19.39 -1.42
N GLU A 21 -8.31 -19.33 -2.65
CA GLU A 21 -7.84 -20.19 -3.74
C GLU A 21 -6.36 -19.93 -4.04
N CYS A 22 -5.73 -20.90 -4.68
CA CYS A 22 -4.32 -20.81 -5.05
C CYS A 22 -4.09 -19.65 -6.03
N LEU A 23 -3.28 -18.69 -5.62
CA LEU A 23 -2.83 -17.63 -6.51
C LEU A 23 -1.83 -18.19 -7.52
N ALA A 24 -2.02 -17.89 -8.80
CA ALA A 24 -1.10 -18.30 -9.86
C ALA A 24 0.29 -17.64 -9.76
N SER A 25 0.37 -16.49 -9.07
CA SER A 25 1.61 -15.72 -8.89
C SER A 25 1.61 -14.96 -7.56
N LYS A 26 2.78 -14.41 -7.21
CA LYS A 26 2.93 -13.46 -6.11
C LYS A 26 1.94 -12.29 -6.26
N VAL A 27 1.32 -11.88 -5.15
CA VAL A 27 0.43 -10.70 -5.12
C VAL A 27 1.22 -9.46 -5.52
N CYS A 28 0.76 -8.80 -6.58
CA CYS A 28 1.39 -7.61 -7.14
C CYS A 28 0.46 -6.40 -7.17
N LYS A 29 -0.83 -6.56 -6.87
CA LYS A 29 -1.78 -5.44 -6.81
C LYS A 29 -2.65 -5.56 -5.58
N ILE A 30 -2.90 -4.43 -4.92
CA ILE A 30 -3.84 -4.33 -3.81
C ILE A 30 -4.75 -3.12 -4.00
N GLU A 31 -5.93 -3.21 -3.39
CA GLU A 31 -6.81 -2.08 -3.12
C GLU A 31 -7.17 -2.12 -1.65
N LEU A 32 -6.97 -1.00 -0.95
CA LEU A 32 -7.38 -0.81 0.43
C LEU A 32 -8.43 0.31 0.45
N SER A 33 -9.57 0.05 1.06
CA SER A 33 -10.69 1.00 1.15
C SER A 33 -11.48 0.79 2.43
N HIS A 34 -12.15 1.84 2.89
CA HIS A 34 -13.14 1.77 3.97
C HIS A 34 -14.39 2.59 3.65
N ASP A 35 -15.45 2.37 4.42
CA ASP A 35 -16.78 2.96 4.22
C ASP A 35 -17.00 4.28 4.97
N ASN A 36 -15.96 4.80 5.63
CA ASN A 36 -15.99 6.01 6.46
C ASN A 36 -16.94 5.92 7.68
N SER A 37 -17.26 4.71 8.16
CA SER A 37 -18.07 4.50 9.36
C SER A 37 -17.29 4.67 10.67
N GLY A 38 -18.00 4.79 11.79
CA GLY A 38 -17.41 4.90 13.12
C GLY A 38 -16.99 6.32 13.52
N THR A 39 -16.31 6.43 14.66
CA THR A 39 -15.77 7.70 15.18
C THR A 39 -14.33 7.86 14.73
N LYS A 40 -14.00 8.96 14.04
CA LYS A 40 -12.67 9.23 13.46
C LYS A 40 -12.24 8.17 12.44
N PRO A 41 -12.96 8.05 11.31
CA PRO A 41 -12.73 7.01 10.31
C PRO A 41 -11.42 7.13 9.52
N GLY A 42 -10.65 8.21 9.71
CA GLY A 42 -9.48 8.50 8.89
C GLY A 42 -8.27 7.63 9.25
N TRP A 43 -7.70 6.93 8.27
CA TRP A 43 -6.55 6.06 8.46
C TRP A 43 -5.31 6.61 7.73
N TYR A 44 -4.23 6.87 8.46
CA TYR A 44 -2.94 7.08 7.81
C TYR A 44 -2.25 5.73 7.64
N VAL A 45 -2.13 5.28 6.39
CA VAL A 45 -1.57 3.97 6.09
C VAL A 45 -0.14 4.14 5.59
N SER A 46 0.83 3.75 6.42
CA SER A 46 2.25 3.78 6.03
C SER A 46 2.55 2.70 4.98
N TYR A 47 2.20 1.44 5.28
CA TYR A 47 2.41 0.32 4.38
C TYR A 47 1.37 -0.78 4.59
N LEU A 48 1.24 -1.65 3.59
CA LEU A 48 0.52 -2.93 3.69
C LEU A 48 1.49 -4.06 3.32
N GLN A 49 1.56 -5.08 4.16
CA GLN A 49 2.36 -6.28 3.90
C GLN A 49 1.44 -7.47 3.60
N VAL A 50 1.64 -8.11 2.45
CA VAL A 50 0.96 -9.35 2.09
C VAL A 50 1.94 -10.50 2.22
N ILE A 51 1.58 -11.49 3.03
CA ILE A 51 2.32 -12.75 3.17
C ILE A 51 1.43 -13.88 2.66
N THR A 52 1.87 -14.59 1.63
CA THR A 52 1.19 -15.78 1.13
C THR A 52 1.95 -17.01 1.58
N ASN A 53 1.26 -17.94 2.23
CA ASN A 53 1.81 -19.21 2.67
C ASN A 53 1.17 -20.34 1.86
N TRP A 54 1.94 -20.97 0.98
CA TRP A 54 1.54 -22.14 0.20
C TRP A 54 2.58 -23.26 0.38
N PRO A 55 2.21 -24.56 0.31
CA PRO A 55 3.18 -25.64 0.30
C PRO A 55 4.28 -25.41 -0.73
N ASN A 56 5.51 -25.28 -0.25
CA ASN A 56 6.73 -25.00 -1.03
C ASN A 56 6.84 -23.58 -1.64
N ASN A 57 5.93 -22.65 -1.33
CA ASN A 57 6.03 -21.27 -1.79
C ASN A 57 5.56 -20.28 -0.71
N CYS A 58 6.50 -19.55 -0.12
CA CYS A 58 6.19 -18.41 0.73
C CYS A 58 6.58 -17.14 -0.03
N SER A 59 5.66 -16.19 -0.14
CA SER A 59 5.93 -14.91 -0.79
C SER A 59 5.52 -13.76 0.13
N ARG A 60 6.36 -12.72 0.15
CA ARG A 60 6.11 -11.47 0.89
C ARG A 60 6.17 -10.30 -0.08
N THR A 61 5.12 -9.51 -0.12
CA THR A 61 5.06 -8.26 -0.89
C THR A 61 4.81 -7.10 0.08
N MET A 62 5.58 -6.03 -0.08
CA MET A 62 5.36 -4.78 0.65
C MET A 62 4.80 -3.74 -0.32
N PHE A 63 3.73 -3.07 0.11
CA PHE A 63 3.13 -1.95 -0.60
C PHE A 63 3.26 -0.69 0.26
N GLU A 64 4.15 0.22 -0.15
CA GLU A 64 4.26 1.53 0.50
C GLU A 64 3.09 2.42 0.06
N ILE A 65 2.27 2.82 1.04
CA ILE A 65 1.07 3.62 0.80
C ILE A 65 1.38 5.08 1.10
N ASN A 66 1.81 5.38 2.34
CA ASN A 66 2.15 6.71 2.85
C ASN A 66 1.09 7.77 2.51
N GLN A 67 -0.16 7.46 2.79
CA GLN A 67 -1.30 8.29 2.41
C GLN A 67 -2.42 8.18 3.45
N TRP A 68 -3.14 9.28 3.66
CA TRP A 68 -4.42 9.26 4.34
C TRP A 68 -5.49 8.61 3.47
N LEU A 69 -6.28 7.74 4.11
CA LEU A 69 -7.59 7.31 3.67
C LEU A 69 -8.62 8.02 4.55
N ALA A 70 -9.07 9.19 4.11
CA ALA A 70 -9.99 10.04 4.84
C ALA A 70 -10.61 11.09 3.89
N LEU A 71 -11.78 11.62 4.24
CA LEU A 71 -12.41 12.72 3.49
C LEU A 71 -11.95 14.10 3.95
N ASP A 72 -11.46 14.23 5.18
CA ASP A 72 -11.03 15.49 5.78
C ASP A 72 -9.53 15.75 5.66
N GLU A 73 -8.74 14.76 5.27
CA GLU A 73 -7.29 14.87 5.01
C GLU A 73 -6.98 14.67 3.53
N TYR A 74 -5.98 15.40 2.99
CA TYR A 74 -5.52 15.20 1.62
C TYR A 74 -4.98 13.76 1.44
N PRO A 75 -5.36 13.04 0.37
CA PRO A 75 -5.99 13.49 -0.88
C PRO A 75 -7.52 13.43 -0.93
N HIS A 76 -8.21 13.41 0.22
CA HIS A 76 -9.68 13.33 0.32
C HIS A 76 -10.24 12.06 -0.33
N SER A 77 -9.50 10.95 -0.20
CA SER A 77 -9.87 9.64 -0.76
C SER A 77 -10.04 8.63 0.37
N LEU A 78 -11.03 7.75 0.25
CA LEU A 78 -11.26 6.64 1.17
C LEU A 78 -10.62 5.33 0.69
N SER A 79 -10.00 5.35 -0.49
CA SER A 79 -9.36 4.19 -1.10
C SER A 79 -8.01 4.52 -1.71
N VAL A 80 -7.17 3.49 -1.80
CA VAL A 80 -5.90 3.53 -2.50
C VAL A 80 -5.66 2.20 -3.21
N THR A 81 -5.23 2.28 -4.46
CA THR A 81 -4.77 1.12 -5.23
C THR A 81 -3.27 1.22 -5.43
N LYS A 82 -2.55 0.12 -5.17
CA LYS A 82 -1.12 0.00 -5.50
C LYS A 82 -0.93 -1.16 -6.45
N ASP A 83 -0.35 -0.89 -7.61
CA ASP A 83 -0.11 -1.85 -8.68
C ASP A 83 1.40 -1.96 -8.95
N LEU A 84 1.94 -3.13 -8.67
CA LEU A 84 3.34 -3.54 -8.86
C LEU A 84 3.46 -4.64 -9.92
N CYS A 85 2.39 -4.98 -10.64
CA CYS A 85 2.36 -6.13 -11.56
C CYS A 85 3.30 -5.95 -12.78
N GLY A 86 3.75 -4.73 -13.06
CA GLY A 86 4.79 -4.42 -14.04
C GLY A 86 6.12 -3.92 -13.46
N SER A 87 6.23 -3.73 -12.14
CA SER A 87 7.42 -3.12 -11.53
C SER A 87 8.61 -4.08 -11.42
N SER A 88 8.42 -5.36 -11.75
CA SER A 88 9.49 -6.37 -11.90
C SER A 88 10.49 -6.05 -13.04
N GLN A 89 10.24 -5.01 -13.84
CA GLN A 89 11.17 -4.51 -14.89
C GLN A 89 11.83 -3.16 -14.57
N LEU A 90 11.44 -2.47 -13.49
CA LEU A 90 12.16 -1.28 -13.01
C LEU A 90 13.07 -1.69 -11.85
N ASN A 91 13.96 -2.64 -12.13
CA ASN A 91 15.13 -2.88 -11.30
C ASN A 91 15.88 -1.55 -11.15
N PHE A 92 15.85 -1.01 -9.93
CA PHE A 92 16.98 -0.48 -9.13
C PHE A 92 18.28 -0.13 -9.88
N ASN A 93 18.12 0.56 -11.00
CA ASN A 93 19.12 1.26 -11.78
C ASN A 93 18.42 2.52 -12.27
N ARG A 94 17.79 3.27 -11.35
CA ARG A 94 17.73 4.71 -11.50
C ARG A 94 19.19 5.17 -11.42
N ARG A 95 19.89 5.06 -12.55
CA ARG A 95 21.10 5.81 -12.79
C ARG A 95 20.72 7.24 -12.46
N VAL A 96 21.40 7.79 -11.47
CA VAL A 96 21.66 9.21 -11.35
C VAL A 96 21.90 9.71 -12.78
N ASN A 97 21.00 10.52 -13.33
CA ASN A 97 21.11 11.34 -14.54
C ASN A 97 19.75 11.46 -15.25
N ASP A 98 18.79 12.14 -14.62
CA ASP A 98 17.74 12.78 -15.41
C ASP A 98 17.45 14.19 -14.88
N SER A 99 17.99 15.15 -15.63
CA SER A 99 17.37 16.46 -15.93
C SER A 99 17.35 17.55 -14.85
N LEU A 100 18.52 17.93 -14.33
CA LEU A 100 18.80 19.30 -13.86
C LEU A 100 19.95 19.93 -14.67
N LEU A 101 19.80 20.04 -15.99
CA LEU A 101 20.59 20.97 -16.81
C LEU A 101 19.70 21.44 -17.97
N ASN A 102 18.97 22.53 -17.75
CA ASN A 102 18.57 23.51 -18.77
C ASN A 102 17.88 24.69 -18.07
N LEU A 103 18.68 25.60 -17.50
CA LEU A 103 18.23 26.98 -17.25
C LEU A 103 18.62 27.82 -18.47
N PRO A 104 17.70 28.59 -19.08
CA PRO A 104 18.05 29.48 -20.18
C PRO A 104 18.93 30.62 -19.64
N SER A 105 20.04 30.88 -20.35
CA SER A 105 20.85 32.09 -20.16
C SER A 105 19.96 33.31 -20.43
N LEU A 106 19.70 34.13 -19.41
CA LEU A 106 19.15 35.46 -19.60
C LEU A 106 20.18 36.29 -20.37
N ALA A 107 19.73 36.87 -21.48
CA ALA A 107 20.40 37.97 -22.17
C ALA A 107 20.16 39.29 -21.43
#